data_AF-A0A4P6L6I6-F1
#
_entry.id   AF-A0A4P6L6I6-F1
#
_cell.length_a   1.000
_cell.length_b   1.000
_cell.length_c   1.000
_cell.angle_alpha   90.00
_cell.angle_beta   90.00
_cell.angle_gamma   90.00
#
_symmetry.space_group_name_H-M   'P 1'
#
loop_
_entity.id
_entity.type
_entity.pdbx_description
1 polymer ?
#
loop_
_entity_poly.entity_id
_entity_poly.type
_entity_poly.pdbx_seq_one_letter_code
_entity_poly.pdbx_strand_id
1 'polypeptide(L)'
;MKLQRNHFKTVHAEGFTLIELIVVIVLIGILSAIALPRFMDMGPAARAASIQALAGSVRTSMTMFRGQTLVSGVGTPGTQANITYITLSDGSRVRLWFGYPDRWCDGIAATQQDMPVPSGGCYLSTAAFRQGSYTFYGYGNDKLPARSAGWRIEEAPTPMLCSVQYIFDGTGVPVVKANVEGC
;
A
#
# COMPACT_ATOMS: atom_id res chain seq x y z
N MET A 1 -29.68 -15.97 -66.37
CA MET A 1 -28.94 -15.57 -65.14
C MET A 1 -28.08 -16.76 -64.72
N LYS A 2 -26.78 -16.76 -65.03
CA LYS A 2 -25.86 -17.88 -64.70
C LYS A 2 -25.29 -17.66 -63.30
N LEU A 3 -25.56 -18.59 -62.37
CA LEU A 3 -24.97 -18.62 -61.04
C LEU A 3 -23.50 -19.05 -61.15
N GLN A 4 -22.56 -18.14 -60.88
CA GLN A 4 -21.15 -18.49 -60.73
C GLN A 4 -20.96 -19.20 -59.39
N ARG A 5 -20.63 -20.49 -59.46
CA ARG A 5 -20.23 -21.31 -58.30
C ARG A 5 -18.83 -20.86 -57.88
N ASN A 6 -18.72 -20.15 -56.75
CA ASN A 6 -17.44 -19.88 -56.12
C ASN A 6 -16.83 -21.20 -55.62
N HIS A 7 -15.71 -21.59 -56.22
CA HIS A 7 -14.87 -22.68 -55.73
C HIS A 7 -14.20 -22.24 -54.43
N PHE A 8 -14.75 -22.64 -53.29
CA PHE A 8 -14.09 -22.54 -52.00
C PHE A 8 -12.89 -23.50 -52.01
N LYS A 9 -11.67 -22.96 -52.14
CA LYS A 9 -10.44 -23.74 -51.95
C LYS A 9 -10.37 -24.14 -50.47
N THR A 10 -10.54 -25.42 -50.19
CA THR A 10 -10.24 -26.02 -48.88
C THR A 10 -8.74 -25.90 -48.64
N VAL A 11 -8.33 -25.03 -47.71
CA VAL A 11 -6.95 -24.98 -47.22
C VAL A 11 -6.69 -26.33 -46.54
N HIS A 12 -5.75 -27.11 -47.07
CA HIS A 12 -5.30 -28.31 -46.37
C HIS A 12 -4.61 -27.86 -45.09
N ALA A 13 -5.19 -28.20 -43.94
CA ALA A 13 -4.51 -28.08 -42.67
C ALA A 13 -3.41 -29.16 -42.65
N GLU A 14 -2.18 -28.77 -42.93
CA GLU A 14 -1.05 -29.65 -42.69
C GLU A 14 -0.99 -29.97 -41.19
N GLY A 15 -0.98 -31.25 -40.86
CA GLY A 15 -0.91 -31.71 -39.47
C GLY A 15 0.45 -31.39 -38.86
N PHE A 16 0.46 -30.91 -37.62
CA PHE A 16 1.67 -30.70 -36.83
C PHE A 16 2.44 -32.02 -36.67
N THR A 17 3.76 -32.02 -36.83
CA THR A 17 4.55 -33.25 -36.68
C THR A 17 4.77 -33.59 -35.20
N LEU A 18 4.85 -34.88 -34.85
CA LEU A 18 5.12 -35.30 -33.47
C LEU A 18 6.45 -34.73 -32.93
N ILE A 19 7.47 -34.63 -33.79
CA ILE A 19 8.77 -34.08 -33.42
C ILE A 19 8.68 -32.58 -33.09
N GLU A 20 7.84 -31.83 -33.80
CA GLU A 20 7.67 -30.39 -33.61
C GLU A 20 7.00 -30.10 -32.27
N LEU A 21 6.00 -30.90 -31.87
CA LEU A 21 5.42 -30.80 -30.54
C LEU A 21 6.43 -31.15 -29.44
N ILE A 22 7.25 -32.20 -29.64
CA ILE A 22 8.27 -32.62 -28.68
C ILE A 22 9.33 -31.53 -28.47
N VAL A 23 9.82 -30.93 -29.56
CA VAL A 23 10.80 -29.84 -29.45
C VAL A 23 10.21 -28.65 -28.69
N VAL A 24 8.95 -28.28 -28.95
CA VAL A 24 8.29 -27.18 -28.24
C VAL A 24 8.17 -27.45 -26.74
N ILE A 25 7.72 -28.65 -26.32
CA ILE A 25 7.61 -28.97 -24.88
C ILE A 25 8.98 -29.00 -24.19
N VAL A 26 10.03 -29.43 -24.90
CA VAL A 26 11.41 -29.41 -24.39
C VAL A 26 11.89 -27.97 -24.24
N LEU A 27 11.63 -27.10 -25.22
CA LEU A 27 12.02 -25.69 -25.16
C LEU A 27 11.30 -24.94 -24.04
N ILE A 28 9.98 -25.09 -23.90
CA ILE A 28 9.24 -24.46 -22.78
C ILE A 28 9.68 -25.04 -21.43
N GLY A 29 10.10 -26.31 -21.37
CA GLY A 29 10.66 -26.93 -20.17
C GLY A 29 11.93 -26.23 -19.71
N ILE A 30 12.88 -25.98 -20.63
CA ILE A 30 14.13 -25.27 -20.33
C ILE A 30 13.88 -23.82 -19.90
N LEU A 31 13.01 -23.10 -20.62
CA LEU A 31 12.67 -21.71 -20.29
C LEU A 31 11.97 -21.61 -18.92
N SER A 32 11.09 -22.56 -18.61
CA SER A 32 10.37 -22.59 -17.33
C SER A 32 11.31 -22.87 -16.17
N ALA A 33 12.29 -23.76 -16.34
CA ALA A 33 13.25 -24.10 -15.30
C ALA A 33 14.06 -22.90 -14.80
N ILE A 34 14.41 -21.96 -15.69
CA ILE A 34 15.14 -20.73 -15.33
C ILE A 34 14.23 -19.58 -14.86
N ALA A 35 13.01 -19.50 -15.38
CA ALA A 35 12.08 -18.40 -15.09
C ALA A 35 11.32 -18.58 -13.78
N LEU A 36 10.95 -19.82 -13.44
CA LEU A 36 10.11 -20.12 -12.29
C LEU A 36 10.72 -19.67 -10.95
N PRO A 37 12.00 -19.93 -10.63
CA PRO A 37 12.58 -19.51 -9.35
C PRO A 37 12.52 -17.99 -9.16
N ARG A 38 12.86 -17.24 -10.22
CA ARG A 38 12.81 -15.77 -10.23
C ARG A 38 11.39 -15.26 -10.01
N PHE A 39 10.41 -15.87 -10.67
CA PHE A 39 9.01 -15.47 -10.55
C PHE A 39 8.48 -15.66 -9.12
N MET A 40 8.89 -16.73 -8.44
CA MET A 40 8.51 -16.99 -7.05
C MET A 40 9.05 -15.93 -6.07
N ASP A 41 10.28 -15.43 -6.30
CA ASP A 41 10.91 -14.42 -5.44
C ASP A 41 10.38 -12.99 -5.66
N MET A 42 9.75 -12.71 -6.81
CA MET A 42 9.26 -11.37 -7.16
C MET A 42 8.14 -10.89 -6.24
N GLY A 43 7.25 -11.78 -5.78
CA GLY A 43 6.12 -11.42 -4.93
C GLY A 43 6.54 -10.81 -3.59
N PRO A 44 7.33 -11.54 -2.77
CA PRO A 44 7.88 -11.03 -1.50
C PRO A 44 8.70 -9.75 -1.68
N ALA A 45 9.59 -9.73 -2.68
CA ALA A 45 10.42 -8.56 -2.97
C ALA A 45 9.58 -7.32 -3.34
N ALA A 46 8.51 -7.50 -4.12
CA ALA A 46 7.60 -6.41 -4.46
C ALA A 46 6.87 -5.86 -3.24
N ARG A 47 6.36 -6.73 -2.35
CA ARG A 47 5.71 -6.31 -1.10
C ARG A 47 6.68 -5.60 -0.15
N ALA A 48 7.90 -6.12 -0.01
CA ALA A 48 8.94 -5.49 0.80
C ALA A 48 9.28 -4.09 0.29
N ALA A 49 9.49 -3.95 -1.02
CA ALA A 49 9.73 -2.65 -1.65
C ALA A 49 8.55 -1.68 -1.47
N SER A 50 7.31 -2.18 -1.58
CA SER A 50 6.11 -1.36 -1.44
C SER A 50 5.91 -0.87 0.00
N ILE A 51 6.19 -1.70 1.00
CA ILE A 51 6.22 -1.30 2.42
C ILE A 51 7.28 -0.22 2.69
N GLN A 52 8.48 -0.36 2.12
CA GLN A 52 9.53 0.65 2.29
C GLN A 52 9.14 1.98 1.61
N ALA A 53 8.53 1.92 0.42
CA ALA A 53 8.02 3.09 -0.28
C ALA A 53 6.93 3.80 0.54
N LEU A 54 5.98 3.04 1.10
CA LEU A 54 4.94 3.57 1.98
C LEU A 54 5.55 4.23 3.23
N ALA A 55 6.52 3.57 3.89
CA ALA A 55 7.21 4.17 5.03
C ALA A 55 7.94 5.47 4.66
N GLY A 56 8.52 5.55 3.47
CA GLY A 56 9.08 6.79 2.92
C GLY A 56 8.01 7.88 2.78
N SER A 57 6.88 7.56 2.16
CA SER A 57 5.74 8.48 2.01
C SER A 57 5.24 9.02 3.35
N VAL A 58 5.08 8.15 4.36
CA VAL A 58 4.65 8.54 5.71
C VAL A 58 5.65 9.47 6.41
N ARG A 59 6.97 9.23 6.24
CA ARG A 59 8.01 10.13 6.77
C ARG A 59 7.99 11.49 6.09
N THR A 60 7.77 11.52 4.78
CA THR A 60 7.64 12.77 4.02
C THR A 60 6.40 13.54 4.46
N SER A 61 5.25 12.87 4.59
CA SER A 61 4.01 13.55 4.98
C SER A 61 4.11 14.13 6.40
N MET A 62 4.62 13.38 7.38
CA MET A 62 4.76 13.90 8.75
C MET A 62 5.67 15.13 8.83
N THR A 63 6.74 15.19 8.03
CA THR A 63 7.67 16.32 8.01
C THR A 63 7.09 17.52 7.26
N MET A 64 6.36 17.30 6.18
CA MET A 64 5.62 18.35 5.47
C MET A 64 4.56 19.00 6.37
N PHE A 65 3.73 18.20 7.05
CA PHE A 65 2.72 18.73 7.97
C PHE A 65 3.37 19.44 9.16
N ARG A 66 4.53 18.97 9.65
CA ARG A 66 5.30 19.69 10.66
C ARG A 66 5.78 21.06 10.16
N GLY A 67 6.23 21.16 8.92
CA GLY A 67 6.57 22.45 8.32
C GLY A 67 5.37 23.40 8.25
N GLN A 68 4.22 22.88 7.81
CA GLN A 68 2.98 23.67 7.71
C GLN A 68 2.49 24.16 9.08
N THR A 69 2.59 23.34 10.12
CA THR A 69 2.17 23.71 11.48
C THR A 69 3.04 24.80 12.07
N LEU A 70 4.36 24.73 11.85
CA LEU A 70 5.30 25.77 12.27
C LEU A 70 5.04 27.10 11.57
N VAL A 71 4.76 27.09 10.27
CA VAL A 71 4.44 28.31 9.51
C VAL A 71 3.08 28.89 9.90
N SER A 72 2.08 28.04 10.13
CA SER A 72 0.71 28.47 10.45
C SER A 72 0.52 28.83 11.93
N GLY A 73 1.51 28.56 12.79
CA GLY A 73 1.41 28.78 14.24
C GLY A 73 0.44 27.85 14.96
N VAL A 74 0.11 26.70 14.35
CA VAL A 74 -0.89 25.74 14.83
C VAL A 74 -0.19 24.56 15.52
N GLY A 75 -0.67 24.13 16.71
CA GLY A 75 -0.17 22.91 17.35
C GLY A 75 1.14 23.05 18.16
N THR A 76 1.49 24.26 18.61
CA THR A 76 2.66 24.53 19.47
C THR A 76 2.54 23.87 20.85
N PRO A 77 3.65 23.35 21.44
CA PRO A 77 3.64 22.73 22.77
C PRO A 77 3.30 23.75 23.87
N GLY A 78 2.37 23.41 24.79
CA GLY A 78 2.07 24.22 25.98
C GLY A 78 0.59 24.36 26.36
N THR A 79 -0.34 23.98 25.47
CA THR A 79 -1.77 23.86 25.79
C THR A 79 -2.18 22.40 25.83
N GLN A 80 -3.03 22.03 26.79
CA GLN A 80 -3.58 20.67 26.86
C GLN A 80 -4.37 20.41 25.58
N ALA A 81 -3.93 19.40 24.81
CA ALA A 81 -4.50 18.93 23.55
C ALA A 81 -4.81 20.03 22.52
N ASN A 82 -3.79 20.62 21.88
CA ASN A 82 -4.05 21.41 20.67
C ASN A 82 -4.28 20.49 19.45
N ILE A 83 -5.28 19.59 19.58
CA ILE A 83 -5.83 18.82 18.47
C ILE A 83 -6.44 19.84 17.51
N THR A 84 -5.68 20.20 16.49
CA THR A 84 -6.14 21.10 15.42
C THR A 84 -6.27 20.32 14.13
N TYR A 85 -7.00 20.89 13.17
CA TYR A 85 -7.09 20.37 11.82
C TYR A 85 -6.42 21.34 10.85
N ILE A 86 -5.67 20.79 9.90
CA ILE A 86 -5.37 21.48 8.66
C ILE A 86 -6.37 20.98 7.60
N THR A 87 -6.96 21.92 6.86
CA THR A 87 -7.81 21.62 5.71
C THR A 87 -6.93 21.65 4.46
N LEU A 88 -6.94 20.56 3.70
CA LEU A 88 -6.26 20.43 2.43
C LEU A 88 -7.07 21.07 1.30
N SER A 89 -6.45 21.26 0.15
CA SER A 89 -7.07 21.90 -1.03
C SER A 89 -8.26 21.12 -1.59
N ASP A 90 -8.32 19.81 -1.34
CA ASP A 90 -9.41 18.91 -1.71
C ASP A 90 -10.58 18.95 -0.70
N GLY A 91 -10.48 19.75 0.37
CA GLY A 91 -11.46 19.83 1.45
C GLY A 91 -11.30 18.77 2.55
N SER A 92 -10.36 17.83 2.39
CA SER A 92 -10.04 16.84 3.42
C SER A 92 -9.42 17.51 4.65
N ARG A 93 -9.67 16.96 5.84
CA ARG A 93 -9.16 17.50 7.10
C ARG A 93 -8.18 16.52 7.73
N VAL A 94 -7.00 17.02 8.09
CA VAL A 94 -5.96 16.24 8.77
C VAL A 94 -5.85 16.72 10.21
N ARG A 95 -6.15 15.82 11.15
CA ARG A 95 -5.98 15.98 12.59
C ARG A 95 -4.50 15.97 12.95
N LEU A 96 -4.12 16.95 13.74
CA LEU A 96 -2.76 17.13 14.23
C LEU A 96 -2.73 16.99 15.73
N TRP A 97 -1.63 16.48 16.25
CA TRP A 97 -1.34 16.40 17.67
C TRP A 97 0.11 16.88 17.89
N PHE A 98 0.27 17.98 18.63
CA PHE A 98 1.58 18.62 18.87
C PHE A 98 2.39 18.92 17.59
N GLY A 99 1.70 19.36 16.54
CA GLY A 99 2.31 19.78 15.28
C GLY A 99 2.62 18.66 14.28
N TYR A 100 2.29 17.41 14.60
CA TYR A 100 2.40 16.25 13.71
C TYR A 100 1.03 15.63 13.42
N PRO A 101 0.83 14.89 12.32
CA PRO A 101 -0.40 14.14 12.10
C PRO A 101 -0.68 13.16 13.26
N ASP A 102 -1.92 13.15 13.74
CA ASP A 102 -2.32 12.25 14.83
C ASP A 102 -2.32 10.78 14.35
N ARG A 103 -2.22 9.82 15.27
CA ARG A 103 -2.09 8.38 15.00
C ARG A 103 -3.40 7.67 14.62
N TRP A 104 -4.41 8.43 14.20
CA TRP A 104 -5.72 7.92 13.80
C TRP A 104 -5.92 8.09 12.29
N CYS A 105 -7.00 7.52 11.75
CA CYS A 105 -7.23 7.58 10.30
C CYS A 105 -7.47 9.01 9.79
N ASP A 106 -8.01 9.90 10.63
CA ASP A 106 -8.20 11.31 10.33
C ASP A 106 -6.94 12.15 10.59
N GLY A 107 -5.83 11.54 11.01
CA GLY A 107 -4.51 12.16 11.12
C GLY A 107 -3.55 11.63 10.06
N ILE A 108 -2.59 10.80 10.46
CA ILE A 108 -1.52 10.31 9.58
C ILE A 108 -2.07 9.53 8.39
N ALA A 109 -3.19 8.82 8.54
CA ALA A 109 -3.76 8.10 7.41
C ALA A 109 -4.36 9.03 6.36
N ALA A 110 -5.03 10.10 6.79
CA ALA A 110 -5.55 11.14 5.91
C ALA A 110 -4.47 11.86 5.09
N THR A 111 -3.19 11.72 5.47
CA THR A 111 -2.07 12.28 4.70
C THR A 111 -1.66 11.42 3.50
N GLN A 112 -2.12 10.18 3.43
CA GLN A 112 -1.84 9.30 2.31
C GLN A 112 -2.93 9.49 1.25
N GLN A 113 -2.52 9.43 -0.01
CA GLN A 113 -3.39 9.61 -1.16
C GLN A 113 -4.60 8.66 -1.09
N ASP A 114 -5.79 9.12 -1.47
CA ASP A 114 -7.03 8.33 -1.60
C ASP A 114 -7.44 7.49 -0.37
N MET A 115 -6.96 7.84 0.84
CA MET A 115 -7.39 7.17 2.06
C MET A 115 -8.84 7.53 2.40
N PRO A 116 -9.75 6.53 2.54
CA PRO A 116 -11.16 6.80 2.80
C PRO A 116 -11.38 7.14 4.27
N VAL A 117 -11.28 8.42 4.61
CA VAL A 117 -11.59 8.93 5.95
C VAL A 117 -13.10 9.18 6.06
N PRO A 118 -13.80 8.59 7.04
CA PRO A 118 -15.23 8.83 7.24
C PRO A 118 -15.56 10.31 7.47
N SER A 119 -16.73 10.74 7.02
CA SER A 119 -17.28 12.07 7.37
C SER A 119 -17.48 12.13 8.89
N GLY A 120 -16.68 12.95 9.58
CA GLY A 120 -16.63 13.03 11.05
C GLY A 120 -15.33 12.50 11.67
N GLY A 121 -14.46 11.88 10.88
CA GLY A 121 -13.19 11.32 11.33
C GLY A 121 -13.34 9.99 12.08
N CYS A 122 -12.26 9.56 12.73
CA CYS A 122 -12.16 8.23 13.35
C CYS A 122 -11.22 8.24 14.56
N TYR A 123 -11.19 9.37 15.26
CA TYR A 123 -10.43 9.51 16.49
C TYR A 123 -10.83 8.45 17.51
N LEU A 124 -9.83 7.82 18.14
CA LEU A 124 -9.99 6.68 19.05
C LEU A 124 -10.66 5.45 18.41
N SER A 125 -10.68 5.36 17.09
CA SER A 125 -11.16 4.17 16.36
C SER A 125 -10.02 3.30 15.88
N THR A 126 -10.09 2.01 16.19
CA THR A 126 -9.21 0.98 15.65
C THR A 126 -9.80 0.32 14.40
N ALA A 127 -10.90 0.85 13.85
CA ALA A 127 -11.50 0.32 12.63
C ALA A 127 -10.47 0.28 11.49
N ALA A 128 -10.49 -0.81 10.74
CA ALA A 128 -9.59 -1.04 9.63
C ALA A 128 -10.07 -0.27 8.40
N PHE A 129 -9.17 0.45 7.74
CA PHE A 129 -9.47 1.17 6.51
C PHE A 129 -8.57 0.66 5.39
N ARG A 130 -9.18 -0.02 4.41
CA ARG A 130 -8.43 -0.62 3.31
C ARG A 130 -8.35 0.34 2.12
N GLN A 131 -7.15 0.45 1.56
CA GLN A 131 -6.89 1.20 0.34
C GLN A 131 -5.88 0.41 -0.52
N GLY A 132 -6.34 -0.10 -1.65
CA GLY A 132 -5.54 -0.97 -2.51
C GLY A 132 -5.02 -2.20 -1.76
N SER A 133 -3.70 -2.36 -1.72
CA SER A 133 -3.00 -3.46 -1.03
C SER A 133 -2.71 -3.18 0.45
N TYR A 134 -3.02 -1.98 0.95
CA TYR A 134 -2.72 -1.60 2.33
C TYR A 134 -3.99 -1.50 3.15
N THR A 135 -3.92 -1.97 4.39
CA THR A 135 -4.96 -1.74 5.39
C THR A 135 -4.39 -0.91 6.52
N PHE A 136 -4.98 0.25 6.77
CA PHE A 136 -4.64 1.11 7.90
C PHE A 136 -5.34 0.65 9.17
N TYR A 137 -4.63 0.74 10.29
CA TYR A 137 -5.13 0.54 11.63
C TYR A 137 -4.73 1.72 12.53
N GLY A 138 -5.70 2.27 13.27
CA GLY A 138 -5.46 3.29 14.29
C GLY A 138 -4.79 2.70 15.54
N TYR A 139 -4.21 3.56 16.39
CA TYR A 139 -3.52 3.14 17.61
C TYR A 139 -4.38 2.25 18.53
N GLY A 140 -3.75 1.32 19.25
CA GLY A 140 -4.43 0.41 20.16
C GLY A 140 -4.99 -0.84 19.52
N ASN A 141 -4.84 -1.01 18.19
CA ASN A 141 -5.20 -2.23 17.48
C ASN A 141 -4.32 -3.44 17.90
N ASP A 142 -4.78 -4.65 17.60
CA ASP A 142 -4.07 -5.92 17.83
C ASP A 142 -3.38 -6.47 16.57
N LYS A 143 -3.37 -5.68 15.49
CA LYS A 143 -2.96 -6.09 14.13
C LYS A 143 -1.54 -5.66 13.77
N LEU A 144 -1.00 -4.69 14.50
CA LEU A 144 0.34 -4.13 14.35
C LEU A 144 1.17 -4.29 15.62
N PRO A 145 2.51 -4.40 15.50
CA PRO A 145 3.38 -4.50 16.66
C PRO A 145 3.26 -3.29 17.60
N ALA A 146 3.41 -3.57 18.91
CA ALA A 146 3.23 -2.59 19.99
C ALA A 146 1.88 -1.85 19.97
N ARG A 147 0.87 -2.38 19.25
CA ARG A 147 -0.44 -1.74 19.05
C ARG A 147 -0.31 -0.34 18.44
N SER A 148 0.74 -0.12 17.65
CA SER A 148 1.01 1.15 16.97
C SER A 148 -0.03 1.42 15.90
N ALA A 149 -0.20 2.68 15.51
CA ALA A 149 -0.94 3.00 14.29
C ALA A 149 -0.10 2.63 13.06
N GLY A 150 -0.73 2.49 11.89
CA GLY A 150 0.00 2.31 10.65
C GLY A 150 -0.70 1.41 9.65
N TRP A 151 0.06 0.80 8.75
CA TRP A 151 -0.46 0.01 7.63
C TRP A 151 0.16 -1.38 7.60
N ARG A 152 -0.56 -2.33 7.03
CA ARG A 152 -0.02 -3.64 6.67
C ARG A 152 -0.62 -4.17 5.38
N ILE A 153 0.03 -5.16 4.79
CA ILE A 153 -0.49 -5.90 3.64
C ILE A 153 -1.15 -7.18 4.17
N GLU A 154 -2.47 -7.29 4.01
CA GLU A 154 -3.23 -8.45 4.51
C GLU A 154 -2.91 -9.73 3.74
N GLU A 155 -2.48 -9.61 2.49
CA GLU A 155 -2.13 -10.73 1.61
C GLU A 155 -0.70 -11.24 1.81
N ALA A 156 0.07 -10.67 2.73
CA ALA A 156 1.43 -11.12 3.03
C ALA A 156 1.40 -12.45 3.81
N PRO A 157 2.44 -13.30 3.70
CA PRO A 157 2.52 -14.55 4.47
C PRO A 157 2.42 -14.35 5.97
N THR A 158 3.02 -13.28 6.51
CA THR A 158 2.84 -12.88 7.91
C THR A 158 2.50 -11.38 8.01
N PRO A 159 1.20 -11.01 7.90
CA PRO A 159 0.77 -9.61 7.77
C PRO A 159 1.25 -8.68 8.88
N MET A 160 1.35 -9.18 10.12
CA MET A 160 1.85 -8.37 11.25
C MET A 160 3.30 -7.89 11.03
N LEU A 161 4.13 -8.70 10.35
CA LEU A 161 5.54 -8.41 10.07
C LEU A 161 5.77 -7.85 8.66
N CYS A 162 4.72 -7.67 7.85
CA CYS A 162 4.75 -6.93 6.58
C CYS A 162 3.97 -5.62 6.74
N SER A 163 4.56 -4.67 7.47
CA SER A 163 3.85 -3.51 7.99
C SER A 163 4.69 -2.25 8.12
N VAL A 164 4.03 -1.10 8.10
CA VAL A 164 4.57 0.21 8.46
C VAL A 164 3.91 0.65 9.76
N GLN A 165 4.71 0.95 10.78
CA GLN A 165 4.26 1.47 12.06
C GLN A 165 4.55 2.96 12.16
N TYR A 166 3.52 3.72 12.50
CA TYR A 166 3.60 5.12 12.93
C TYR A 166 3.47 5.18 14.46
N ILE A 167 4.59 5.46 15.11
CA ILE A 167 4.71 5.48 16.57
C ILE A 167 4.75 6.94 17.02
N PHE A 168 3.69 7.36 17.69
CA PHE A 168 3.61 8.69 18.28
C PHE A 168 2.75 8.65 19.54
N ASP A 169 3.29 9.21 20.63
CA ASP A 169 2.66 9.30 21.94
C ASP A 169 2.37 10.75 22.36
N GLY A 170 2.50 11.69 21.41
CA GLY A 170 2.28 13.10 21.64
C GLY A 170 3.51 13.84 22.16
N THR A 171 4.63 13.14 22.36
CA THR A 171 5.88 13.74 22.78
C THR A 171 6.97 13.52 21.75
N GLY A 172 7.85 14.51 21.60
CA GLY A 172 8.97 14.43 20.65
C GLY A 172 8.53 14.35 19.18
N VAL A 173 9.34 13.64 18.38
CA VAL A 173 9.14 13.46 16.94
C VAL A 173 8.58 12.06 16.68
N PRO A 174 7.51 11.91 15.89
CA PRO A 174 6.99 10.60 15.50
C PRO A 174 8.06 9.72 14.84
N VAL A 175 8.00 8.42 15.11
CA VAL A 175 8.91 7.43 14.53
C VAL A 175 8.16 6.53 13.56
N VAL A 176 8.70 6.40 12.34
CA VAL A 176 8.16 5.48 11.32
C VAL A 176 9.08 4.27 11.18
N LYS A 177 8.56 3.08 11.49
CA LYS A 177 9.27 1.80 11.35
C LYS A 177 8.64 0.96 10.24
N ALA A 178 9.45 0.47 9.31
CA ALA A 178 9.02 -0.50 8.31
C ALA A 178 9.48 -1.90 8.74
N ASN A 179 8.59 -2.87 8.74
CA ASN A 179 8.92 -4.28 8.87
C ASN A 179 8.60 -4.99 7.55
N VAL A 180 9.60 -5.69 7.02
CA VAL A 180 9.52 -6.42 5.75
C VAL A 180 9.79 -7.91 5.93
N GLU A 181 10.06 -8.37 7.15
CA GLU A 181 10.37 -9.78 7.44
C GLU A 181 9.20 -10.72 7.10
N GLY A 182 7.98 -10.18 7.16
CA GLY A 182 6.77 -10.95 6.88
C GLY A 182 6.20 -10.83 5.47
N CYS A 183 6.87 -10.05 4.62
CA CYS A 183 6.53 -9.88 3.22
C CYS A 183 7.07 -11.08 2.41
#